data_AF-A0A671UZ26-F1
#
_entry.id   AF-A0A671UZ26-F1
#
_cell.length_a   1.000
_cell.length_b   1.000
_cell.length_c   1.000
_cell.angle_alpha   90.00
_cell.angle_beta   90.00
_cell.angle_gamma   90.00
#
_symmetry.space_group_name_H-M   'P 1'
#
loop_
_entity.id
_entity.type
_entity.pdbx_description
1 polymer ?
#
loop_
_entity_poly.entity_id
_entity_poly.type
_entity_poly.pdbx_seq_one_letter_code
_entity_poly.pdbx_strand_id
1 'polypeptide(L)'
;MADYNLTPLARALSQPQLDLAEGNDVGPPRSIQLHPTRMRKLSSCNSLDLIEPLVSPAAAEARVLVINTGGTIGMTLHDNVLAPKANAFVQSLRKLPIIHDELYAQQTCLYNYYGSDNTLVLPLSKDNKRIIYTVIEYNPLLDSSNMTTEDWGRIGKDIEKNYENFDGFVILHGTDTMAYTASALSFMCEHLGKPIILTGSQVPIYEMRNDGRDNLLGALLIAGQFVIPEVCLYFYNKLYRGNRVTKVDTGSFNAFNSPNLAPLAIAEVDITINWDTVWRANTTAKFQVSTELNRNVGLLRLFPGITAATVRAFLQPPMEGVVLETYGSGNAPDNRPDLLEELKKATDSGVIIINCTQCLRGTVSASYNTGKVLMDAGLIAGGDMTPEAALSKLSYVLAKKDLDIAAKKKMMSQNLRGEMSADLAGAKLNLSDSRFIQVIAKSLSISCKEELEAIRDALTPPLACAAAKIGDVEALEALKEMGSNLCLGDYDGRTPLHIAACEGHLNMVQYLLINGASVYAKDRYGDTPLCNAVRFRHKDVVQLLRKTGAHFSRNKLEEAGTELCSLAASGDLEGLEIWNVAGADLSKPGYDGQTAIQVSGVIEFTACPEAV
;
A
#
# COMPACT_ATOMS: atom_id res chain seq x y z
N MET A 1 -32.57 -31.88 46.88
CA MET A 1 -31.30 -31.22 47.20
C MET A 1 -30.23 -31.92 46.39
N ALA A 2 -29.65 -31.24 45.41
CA ALA A 2 -28.56 -31.75 44.59
C ALA A 2 -27.69 -30.58 44.13
N ASP A 3 -26.39 -30.81 44.23
CA ASP A 3 -25.27 -29.92 43.95
C ASP A 3 -25.20 -29.43 42.50
N TYR A 4 -24.74 -28.19 42.32
CA TYR A 4 -24.23 -27.69 41.05
C TYR A 4 -22.74 -27.34 41.20
N ASN A 5 -21.90 -28.12 40.53
CA ASN A 5 -20.48 -27.86 40.32
C ASN A 5 -20.30 -26.63 39.41
N LEU A 6 -19.59 -25.62 39.90
CA LEU A 6 -19.11 -24.48 39.12
C LEU A 6 -17.86 -24.88 38.31
N THR A 7 -17.83 -24.54 37.03
CA THR A 7 -16.70 -24.80 36.12
C THR A 7 -15.46 -23.94 36.45
N PRO A 8 -14.23 -24.41 36.16
CA PRO A 8 -12.97 -23.73 36.50
C PRO A 8 -12.84 -22.29 35.95
N LEU A 9 -13.51 -21.99 34.83
CA LEU A 9 -13.50 -20.66 34.19
C LEU A 9 -14.22 -19.58 35.03
N ALA A 10 -15.24 -19.96 35.80
CA ALA A 10 -16.00 -19.04 36.64
C ALA A 10 -15.24 -18.62 37.91
N ARG A 11 -14.19 -19.37 38.28
CA ARG A 11 -13.34 -19.07 39.45
C ARG A 11 -12.18 -18.11 39.12
N ALA A 12 -11.83 -17.99 37.84
CA ALA A 12 -10.74 -17.13 37.36
C ALA A 12 -11.16 -15.67 37.11
N LEU A 13 -12.47 -15.40 36.99
CA LEU A 13 -13.01 -14.09 36.59
C LEU A 13 -13.71 -13.32 37.73
N SER A 14 -13.67 -13.82 38.96
CA SER A 14 -14.26 -13.15 40.12
C SER A 14 -13.19 -12.72 41.13
N GLN A 15 -12.57 -11.56 40.92
CA GLN A 15 -12.14 -10.62 41.96
C GLN A 15 -11.48 -9.38 41.36
N PRO A 16 -12.00 -8.18 41.69
CA PRO A 16 -11.15 -7.01 41.88
C PRO A 16 -11.50 -6.31 43.20
N GLN A 17 -10.57 -6.26 44.14
CA GLN A 17 -10.56 -5.21 45.17
C GLN A 17 -9.11 -4.77 45.42
N LEU A 18 -8.80 -3.58 44.89
CA LEU A 18 -7.68 -2.74 45.29
C LEU A 18 -8.15 -1.94 46.50
N ASP A 19 -7.63 -2.25 47.68
CA ASP A 19 -7.77 -1.38 48.86
C ASP A 19 -6.55 -0.46 48.96
N LEU A 20 -6.83 0.83 48.94
CA LEU A 20 -5.94 1.91 49.37
C LEU A 20 -5.89 1.92 50.90
N ALA A 21 -4.68 1.89 51.48
CA ALA A 21 -4.49 2.20 52.89
C ALA A 21 -3.23 3.06 53.09
N GLU A 22 -3.44 4.27 53.61
CA GLU A 22 -2.45 5.11 54.27
C GLU A 22 -2.00 4.48 55.60
N GLY A 23 -0.78 4.78 56.07
CA GLY A 23 -0.42 4.65 57.49
C GLY A 23 1.02 4.25 57.79
N ASN A 24 1.75 5.19 58.40
CA ASN A 24 3.10 5.08 58.95
C ASN A 24 3.34 3.86 59.86
N ASP A 25 4.53 3.22 59.77
CA ASP A 25 5.49 3.21 60.88
C ASP A 25 6.85 2.59 60.47
N VAL A 26 7.92 3.30 60.83
CA VAL A 26 9.32 2.97 60.50
C VAL A 26 9.96 2.26 61.69
N GLY A 27 10.47 1.04 61.47
CA GLY A 27 11.41 0.33 62.33
C GLY A 27 12.66 -0.11 61.53
N PRO A 28 13.85 -0.22 62.16
CA PRO A 28 15.14 0.03 61.49
C PRO A 28 15.69 -1.17 60.72
N PRO A 29 16.60 -0.96 59.74
CA PRO A 29 17.07 -2.03 58.87
C PRO A 29 18.25 -2.79 59.49
N ARG A 30 18.20 -4.13 59.42
CA ARG A 30 19.38 -5.00 59.56
C ARG A 30 19.94 -5.31 58.17
N SER A 31 21.26 -5.16 58.08
CA SER A 31 22.12 -5.36 56.92
C SER A 31 22.19 -6.82 56.46
N ILE A 32 22.18 -7.04 55.15
CA ILE A 32 22.71 -8.25 54.52
C ILE A 32 23.63 -7.84 53.36
N GLN A 33 24.87 -8.28 53.45
CA GLN A 33 25.98 -8.06 52.52
C GLN A 33 25.81 -8.88 51.24
N LEU A 34 26.10 -8.28 50.09
CA LEU A 34 26.40 -8.97 48.83
C LEU A 34 27.89 -8.77 48.51
N HIS A 35 28.59 -9.88 48.27
CA HIS A 35 30.01 -9.90 47.91
C HIS A 35 30.24 -9.44 46.45
N PRO A 36 31.41 -8.83 46.15
CA PRO A 36 31.65 -8.14 44.88
C PRO A 36 32.33 -9.03 43.82
N THR A 37 31.83 -9.00 42.59
CA THR A 37 32.51 -9.53 41.40
C THR A 37 33.38 -8.46 40.73
N ARG A 38 34.70 -8.63 40.92
CA ARG A 38 35.85 -8.19 40.09
C ARG A 38 35.64 -7.03 39.09
N MET A 39 36.03 -5.83 39.52
CA MET A 39 36.36 -4.71 38.63
C MET A 39 37.69 -4.97 37.88
N ARG A 40 37.69 -4.81 36.55
CA ARG A 40 38.92 -4.53 35.77
C ARG A 40 39.20 -3.03 35.84
N LYS A 41 40.42 -2.68 36.25
CA LYS A 41 40.96 -1.32 36.36
C LYS A 41 41.04 -0.65 34.99
N LEU A 42 40.46 0.55 34.86
CA LEU A 42 40.78 1.51 33.81
C LEU A 42 41.84 2.47 34.37
N SER A 43 43.01 2.51 33.72
CA SER A 43 44.08 3.48 33.98
C SER A 43 43.81 4.78 33.24
N SER A 44 44.14 5.89 33.92
CA SER A 44 44.05 7.29 33.52
C SER A 44 44.56 7.63 32.12
N CYS A 45 43.86 8.51 31.40
CA CYS A 45 44.34 9.86 31.07
C CYS A 45 43.39 10.64 30.13
N ASN A 46 43.16 11.89 30.53
CA ASN A 46 42.83 13.10 29.77
C ASN A 46 41.45 13.25 29.10
N SER A 47 40.72 14.20 29.68
CA SER A 47 39.54 14.92 29.23
C SER A 47 39.60 15.41 27.79
N LEU A 48 38.67 14.91 26.97
CA LEU A 48 38.04 15.63 25.87
C LEU A 48 36.55 15.29 25.96
N ASP A 49 35.70 16.31 26.05
CA ASP A 49 34.24 16.18 26.07
C ASP A 49 33.77 15.52 24.76
N LEU A 50 33.67 14.19 24.79
CA LEU A 50 32.91 13.42 23.83
C LEU A 50 31.46 13.52 24.24
N ILE A 51 30.70 14.33 23.49
CA ILE A 51 29.26 14.25 23.43
C ILE A 51 28.92 12.78 23.14
N GLU A 52 28.37 12.07 24.12
CA GLU A 52 27.75 10.77 23.90
C GLU A 52 26.78 10.90 22.73
N PRO A 53 26.87 10.05 21.69
CA PRO A 53 25.86 10.09 20.65
C PRO A 53 24.58 9.59 21.32
N LEU A 54 23.63 10.52 21.53
CA LEU A 54 22.23 10.27 21.85
C LEU A 54 21.58 9.51 20.69
N VAL A 55 22.04 8.29 20.42
CA VAL A 55 21.33 7.33 19.60
C VAL A 55 20.28 6.73 20.51
N SER A 56 19.14 7.43 20.59
CA SER A 56 17.85 6.80 20.87
C SER A 56 17.79 5.47 20.10
N PRO A 57 17.23 4.37 20.66
CA PRO A 57 17.09 3.09 19.94
C PRO A 57 16.62 3.37 18.52
N ALA A 58 17.46 2.98 17.54
CA ALA A 58 17.40 3.47 16.17
C ALA A 58 15.96 3.49 15.67
N ALA A 59 15.39 4.70 15.51
CA ALA A 59 14.02 4.87 15.07
C ALA A 59 13.82 4.09 13.76
N ALA A 60 12.74 3.33 13.65
CA ALA A 60 12.51 2.53 12.45
C ALA A 60 12.37 3.45 11.24
N GLU A 61 13.25 3.26 10.25
CA GLU A 61 13.28 4.08 9.04
C GLU A 61 12.38 3.51 7.94
N ALA A 62 11.65 4.39 7.27
CA ALA A 62 10.89 4.09 6.06
C ALA A 62 11.38 4.98 4.93
N ARG A 63 11.51 4.40 3.73
CA ARG A 63 12.04 5.10 2.56
C ARG A 63 10.94 5.35 1.54
N VAL A 64 10.72 6.60 1.17
CA VAL A 64 9.69 6.98 0.19
C VAL A 64 10.33 7.63 -1.03
N LEU A 65 9.96 7.17 -2.23
CA LEU A 65 10.38 7.85 -3.45
C LEU A 65 9.33 8.90 -3.83
N VAL A 66 9.75 10.15 -3.99
CA VAL A 66 8.90 11.22 -4.52
C VAL A 66 9.24 11.45 -5.99
N ILE A 67 8.29 11.22 -6.89
CA ILE A 67 8.43 11.53 -8.31
C ILE A 67 7.71 12.86 -8.56
N ASN A 68 8.47 13.91 -8.87
CA ASN A 68 7.94 15.22 -9.21
C ASN A 68 7.73 15.35 -10.72
N THR A 69 6.48 15.20 -11.16
CA THR A 69 6.11 15.34 -12.58
C THR A 69 5.73 16.78 -12.94
N GLY A 70 5.47 17.64 -11.95
CA GLY A 70 5.08 19.03 -12.12
C GLY A 70 3.77 19.37 -11.39
N GLY A 71 2.93 20.16 -12.03
CA GLY A 71 1.71 20.69 -11.41
C GLY A 71 1.92 21.88 -10.47
N THR A 72 0.81 22.48 -10.03
CA THR A 72 0.77 23.74 -9.28
C THR A 72 1.64 23.75 -8.04
N ILE A 73 1.82 22.61 -7.38
CA ILE A 73 2.60 22.51 -6.12
C ILE A 73 4.03 23.04 -6.24
N GLY A 74 4.66 22.86 -7.41
CA GLY A 74 6.02 23.34 -7.70
C GLY A 74 6.08 24.50 -8.69
N MET A 75 4.95 25.15 -9.01
CA MET A 75 4.94 26.29 -9.94
C MET A 75 5.38 27.59 -9.27
N THR A 76 6.05 28.46 -10.02
CA THR A 76 6.34 29.83 -9.60
C THR A 76 5.69 30.82 -10.55
N LEU A 77 5.36 32.01 -10.04
CA LEU A 77 4.77 33.07 -10.84
C LEU A 77 5.83 33.68 -11.77
N HIS A 78 5.62 33.60 -13.07
CA HIS A 78 6.40 34.25 -14.12
C HIS A 78 5.43 35.01 -15.04
N ASP A 79 5.64 36.31 -15.23
CA ASP A 79 4.78 37.17 -16.06
C ASP A 79 3.27 37.06 -15.75
N ASN A 80 2.92 36.99 -14.46
CA ASN A 80 1.56 36.79 -13.93
C ASN A 80 0.90 35.44 -14.28
N VAL A 81 1.64 34.47 -14.79
CA VAL A 81 1.18 33.09 -15.05
C VAL A 81 2.00 32.13 -14.20
N LEU A 82 1.34 31.10 -13.66
CA LEU A 82 2.03 30.03 -12.93
C LEU A 82 2.66 29.06 -13.93
N ALA A 83 3.96 28.82 -13.78
CA ALA A 83 4.70 27.88 -14.62
C ALA A 83 5.65 27.01 -13.75
N PRO A 84 5.91 25.75 -14.14
CA PRO A 84 6.84 24.90 -13.41
C PRO A 84 8.27 25.47 -13.43
N LYS A 85 8.96 25.41 -12.29
CA LYS A 85 10.35 25.85 -12.17
C LYS A 85 11.28 24.70 -11.80
N ALA A 86 12.13 24.31 -12.75
CA ALA A 86 13.09 23.23 -12.56
C ALA A 86 14.10 23.54 -11.42
N ASN A 87 14.48 22.51 -10.68
CA ASN A 87 15.47 22.45 -9.60
C ASN A 87 15.21 23.37 -8.40
N ALA A 88 14.03 23.98 -8.31
CA ALA A 88 13.68 24.88 -7.20
C ALA A 88 13.00 24.16 -6.04
N PHE A 89 12.35 23.02 -6.30
CA PHE A 89 11.47 22.36 -5.34
C PHE A 89 12.20 21.85 -4.10
N VAL A 90 13.21 20.97 -4.27
CA VAL A 90 14.01 20.40 -3.17
C VAL A 90 14.68 21.48 -2.33
N GLN A 91 15.27 22.49 -2.96
CA GLN A 91 15.92 23.60 -2.26
C GLN A 91 14.95 24.38 -1.36
N SER A 92 13.68 24.41 -1.74
CA SER A 92 12.64 25.08 -0.96
C SER A 92 12.14 24.19 0.18
N LEU A 93 11.99 22.88 -0.06
CA LEU A 93 11.61 21.90 0.97
C LEU A 93 12.62 21.86 2.13
N ARG A 94 13.93 21.96 1.84
CA ARG A 94 14.97 22.01 2.89
C ARG A 94 14.79 23.15 3.89
N LYS A 95 14.13 24.24 3.49
CA LYS A 95 13.90 25.40 4.34
C LYS A 95 12.67 25.24 5.24
N LEU A 96 11.90 24.16 5.09
CA LEU A 96 10.65 23.93 5.82
C LEU A 96 10.88 22.88 6.93
N PRO A 97 10.94 23.27 8.21
CA PRO A 97 11.22 22.33 9.31
C PRO A 97 10.20 21.19 9.44
N ILE A 98 8.96 21.41 9.00
CA ILE A 98 7.89 20.39 9.02
C ILE A 98 8.14 19.25 8.01
N ILE A 99 8.97 19.49 6.99
CA ILE A 99 9.21 18.58 5.86
C ILE A 99 10.71 18.21 5.76
N HIS A 100 11.59 18.89 6.49
CA HIS A 100 13.01 18.57 6.58
C HIS A 100 13.59 18.80 7.99
N ASP A 101 14.10 17.73 8.61
CA ASP A 101 14.89 17.78 9.85
C ASP A 101 16.38 17.91 9.53
N GLU A 102 16.84 19.16 9.40
CA GLU A 102 18.24 19.50 9.06
C GLU A 102 19.24 19.01 10.12
N LEU A 103 18.88 19.07 11.40
CA LEU A 103 19.77 18.64 12.50
C LEU A 103 20.07 17.14 12.38
N TYR A 104 19.03 16.33 12.18
CA TYR A 104 19.19 14.91 11.97
C TYR A 104 19.99 14.62 10.68
N ALA A 105 19.73 15.34 9.60
CA ALA A 105 20.43 15.16 8.33
C ALA A 105 21.95 15.41 8.46
N GLN A 106 22.36 16.43 9.22
CA GLN A 106 23.76 16.74 9.48
C GLN A 106 24.41 15.70 10.40
N GLN A 107 23.74 15.32 11.49
CA GLN A 107 24.25 14.34 12.46
C GLN A 107 24.46 12.95 11.85
N THR A 108 23.60 12.56 10.91
CA THR A 108 23.67 11.25 10.24
C THR A 108 24.46 11.27 8.95
N CYS A 109 25.04 12.41 8.56
CA CYS A 109 25.68 12.59 7.25
C CYS A 109 24.79 12.07 6.09
N LEU A 110 23.48 12.36 6.16
CA LEU A 110 22.42 11.76 5.34
C LEU A 110 22.76 11.71 3.84
N TYR A 111 23.28 12.82 3.31
CA TYR A 111 23.58 12.97 1.88
C TYR A 111 24.69 12.02 1.41
N ASN A 112 25.73 11.83 2.22
CA ASN A 112 26.82 10.91 1.91
C ASN A 112 26.34 9.45 2.03
N TYR A 113 25.53 9.16 3.04
CA TYR A 113 25.02 7.82 3.30
C TYR A 113 24.05 7.35 2.20
N TYR A 114 23.14 8.23 1.77
CA TYR A 114 22.19 7.92 0.69
C TYR A 114 22.71 8.22 -0.72
N GLY A 115 23.83 8.93 -0.85
CA GLY A 115 24.47 9.24 -2.12
C GLY A 115 23.65 10.17 -3.03
N SER A 116 22.76 10.99 -2.44
CA SER A 116 21.88 11.87 -3.19
C SER A 116 21.54 13.12 -2.38
N ASP A 117 21.92 14.28 -2.93
CA ASP A 117 21.54 15.58 -2.39
C ASP A 117 20.02 15.77 -2.37
N ASN A 118 19.28 15.06 -3.22
CA ASN A 118 17.81 15.17 -3.25
C ASN A 118 17.11 14.32 -2.18
N THR A 119 17.86 13.77 -1.23
CA THR A 119 17.32 13.03 -0.09
C THR A 119 17.04 13.97 1.07
N LEU A 120 15.84 13.86 1.61
CA LEU A 120 15.31 14.66 2.70
C LEU A 120 14.78 13.70 3.77
N VAL A 121 14.46 14.24 4.93
CA VAL A 121 14.04 13.45 6.10
C VAL A 121 13.01 14.24 6.89
N LEU A 122 11.88 13.60 7.20
CA LEU A 122 10.85 14.20 8.05
C LEU A 122 11.28 14.22 9.52
N PRO A 123 10.75 15.17 10.31
CA PRO A 123 10.78 15.06 11.77
C PRO A 123 10.23 13.73 12.26
N LEU A 124 10.67 13.31 13.45
CA LEU A 124 10.28 12.04 14.04
C LEU A 124 8.76 11.99 14.28
N SER A 125 8.10 10.93 13.83
CA SER A 125 6.66 10.76 14.05
C SER A 125 6.34 10.34 15.49
N LYS A 126 5.07 10.46 15.91
CA LYS A 126 4.59 9.98 17.22
C LYS A 126 4.95 8.52 17.48
N ASP A 127 4.90 7.68 16.45
CA ASP A 127 5.23 6.24 16.53
C ASP A 127 6.73 5.92 16.47
N ASN A 128 7.61 6.91 16.72
CA ASN A 128 9.06 6.75 16.66
C ASN A 128 9.57 6.18 15.31
N LYS A 129 8.88 6.51 14.22
CA LYS A 129 9.27 6.17 12.85
C LYS A 129 9.84 7.40 12.15
N ARG A 130 10.92 7.19 11.39
CA ARG A 130 11.57 8.24 10.60
C ARG A 130 11.30 7.98 9.12
N ILE A 131 10.81 8.99 8.41
CA ILE A 131 10.56 8.88 6.96
C ILE A 131 11.65 9.64 6.23
N ILE A 132 12.41 8.91 5.44
CA ILE A 132 13.47 9.44 4.57
C ILE A 132 12.93 9.37 3.15
N TYR A 133 12.97 10.47 2.42
CA TYR A 133 12.41 10.51 1.09
C TYR A 133 13.35 11.16 0.09
N THR A 134 13.42 10.58 -1.10
CA THR A 134 14.28 11.08 -2.18
C THR A 134 13.40 11.63 -3.30
N VAL A 135 13.70 12.84 -3.77
CA VAL A 135 12.94 13.47 -4.86
C VAL A 135 13.65 13.23 -6.20
N ILE A 136 12.94 12.63 -7.14
CA ILE A 136 13.30 12.60 -8.57
C ILE A 136 12.44 13.65 -9.26
N GLU A 137 13.10 14.63 -9.89
CA GLU A 137 12.41 15.66 -10.66
C GLU A 137 12.46 15.35 -12.15
N TYR A 138 11.30 15.39 -12.81
CA TYR A 138 11.22 15.21 -14.24
C TYR A 138 11.68 16.45 -15.00
N ASN A 139 12.25 16.20 -16.18
CA ASN A 139 12.57 17.23 -17.14
C ASN A 139 11.96 16.82 -18.50
N PRO A 140 11.12 17.68 -19.12
CA PRO A 140 10.54 18.89 -18.53
C PRO A 140 9.55 18.55 -17.39
N LEU A 141 9.32 19.51 -16.49
CA LEU A 141 8.14 19.48 -15.61
C LEU A 141 6.90 19.85 -16.41
N LEU A 142 5.78 19.18 -16.13
CA LEU A 142 4.56 19.32 -16.91
C LEU A 142 3.43 19.98 -16.10
N ASP A 143 2.66 20.80 -16.80
CA ASP A 143 1.26 21.00 -16.46
C ASP A 143 0.51 19.70 -16.78
N SER A 144 -0.32 19.23 -15.86
CA SER A 144 -1.05 17.97 -16.01
C SER A 144 -1.96 17.93 -17.25
N SER A 145 -2.40 19.08 -17.74
CA SER A 145 -3.19 19.21 -18.98
C SER A 145 -2.42 18.79 -20.23
N ASN A 146 -1.08 18.78 -20.17
CA ASN A 146 -0.21 18.36 -21.27
C ASN A 146 0.28 16.90 -21.15
N MET A 147 -0.17 16.17 -20.13
CA MET A 147 0.27 14.79 -19.90
C MET A 147 -0.43 13.81 -20.82
N THR A 148 0.31 12.77 -21.22
CA THR A 148 -0.13 11.74 -22.14
C THR A 148 0.10 10.33 -21.57
N THR A 149 -0.34 9.32 -22.30
CA THR A 149 -0.07 7.91 -21.97
C THR A 149 1.42 7.56 -21.86
N GLU A 150 2.30 8.31 -22.57
CA GLU A 150 3.75 8.11 -22.51
C GLU A 150 4.31 8.56 -21.16
N ASP A 151 3.83 9.68 -20.65
CA ASP A 151 4.22 10.22 -19.35
C ASP A 151 3.78 9.28 -18.22
N TRP A 152 2.57 8.71 -18.32
CA TRP A 152 2.11 7.68 -17.38
C TRP A 152 3.00 6.44 -17.44
N GLY A 153 3.39 6.02 -18.64
CA GLY A 153 4.35 4.94 -18.87
C GLY A 153 5.69 5.18 -18.19
N ARG A 154 6.22 6.40 -18.29
CA ARG A 154 7.47 6.83 -17.63
C ARG A 154 7.36 6.74 -16.12
N ILE A 155 6.27 7.26 -15.52
CA ILE A 155 6.03 7.16 -14.08
C ILE A 155 6.01 5.70 -13.63
N GLY A 156 5.24 4.86 -14.33
CA GLY A 156 5.18 3.43 -14.02
C GLY A 156 6.55 2.75 -14.08
N LYS A 157 7.36 3.04 -15.11
CA LYS A 157 8.71 2.45 -15.23
C LYS A 157 9.69 2.93 -14.17
N ASP A 158 9.60 4.19 -13.75
CA ASP A 158 10.42 4.69 -12.65
C ASP A 158 10.02 4.06 -11.30
N ILE A 159 8.73 3.79 -11.09
CA ILE A 159 8.25 3.01 -9.93
C ILE A 159 8.81 1.58 -9.99
N GLU A 160 8.66 0.89 -11.13
CA GLU A 160 9.17 -0.48 -11.33
C GLU A 160 10.67 -0.59 -11.05
N LYS A 161 11.46 0.34 -11.61
CA LYS A 161 12.92 0.39 -11.41
C LYS A 161 13.32 0.55 -9.94
N ASN A 162 12.54 1.31 -9.17
CA ASN A 162 12.85 1.65 -7.80
C ASN A 162 12.07 0.82 -6.77
N TYR A 163 11.28 -0.17 -7.23
CA TYR A 163 10.32 -0.88 -6.40
C TYR A 163 10.94 -1.61 -5.20
N GLU A 164 12.16 -2.14 -5.34
CA GLU A 164 12.85 -2.84 -4.26
C GLU A 164 13.59 -1.89 -3.29
N ASN A 165 13.84 -0.65 -3.70
CA ASN A 165 14.68 0.30 -2.94
C ASN A 165 13.89 1.17 -1.96
N PHE A 166 12.58 1.29 -2.16
CA PHE A 166 11.68 2.17 -1.40
C PHE A 166 10.46 1.41 -0.87
N ASP A 167 9.97 1.80 0.28
CA ASP A 167 8.80 1.22 0.95
C ASP A 167 7.47 1.77 0.38
N GLY A 168 7.49 2.97 -0.21
CA GLY A 168 6.33 3.61 -0.81
C GLY A 168 6.70 4.69 -1.83
N PHE A 169 5.70 5.15 -2.59
CA PHE A 169 5.86 6.12 -3.67
C PHE A 169 4.88 7.27 -3.49
N VAL A 170 5.36 8.49 -3.70
CA VAL A 170 4.53 9.70 -3.79
C VAL A 170 4.75 10.33 -5.16
N ILE A 171 3.67 10.63 -5.88
CA ILE A 171 3.72 11.26 -7.20
C ILE A 171 3.16 12.66 -7.06
N LEU A 172 4.01 13.68 -7.20
CA LEU A 172 3.57 15.07 -7.26
C LEU A 172 3.06 15.36 -8.67
N HIS A 173 1.81 15.76 -8.76
CA HIS A 173 1.09 15.86 -10.01
C HIS A 173 0.16 17.09 -10.03
N GLY A 174 -0.10 17.64 -11.22
CA GLY A 174 -1.11 18.69 -11.39
C GLY A 174 -2.52 18.17 -11.17
N THR A 175 -3.42 19.00 -10.65
CA THR A 175 -4.74 18.54 -10.21
C THR A 175 -5.69 18.26 -11.38
N ASP A 176 -5.49 18.86 -12.56
CA ASP A 176 -6.46 18.83 -13.66
C ASP A 176 -6.67 17.44 -14.26
N THR A 177 -5.61 16.65 -14.40
CA THR A 177 -5.69 15.27 -14.93
C THR A 177 -5.28 14.20 -13.92
N MET A 178 -5.14 14.56 -12.64
CA MET A 178 -4.68 13.64 -11.58
C MET A 178 -5.53 12.37 -11.48
N ALA A 179 -6.86 12.49 -11.64
CA ALA A 179 -7.79 11.36 -11.62
C ALA A 179 -7.55 10.38 -12.77
N TYR A 180 -7.20 10.89 -13.97
CA TYR A 180 -6.82 10.06 -15.12
C TYR A 180 -5.50 9.34 -14.86
N THR A 181 -4.47 10.05 -14.38
CA THR A 181 -3.17 9.43 -14.06
C THR A 181 -3.30 8.38 -12.96
N ALA A 182 -4.07 8.66 -11.90
CA ALA A 182 -4.32 7.71 -10.82
C ALA A 182 -5.04 6.45 -11.33
N SER A 183 -6.03 6.64 -12.21
CA SER A 183 -6.75 5.54 -12.86
C SER A 183 -5.85 4.71 -13.77
N ALA A 184 -5.07 5.35 -14.65
CA ALA A 184 -4.15 4.68 -15.55
C ALA A 184 -3.09 3.87 -14.79
N LEU A 185 -2.41 4.49 -13.83
CA LEU A 185 -1.40 3.81 -13.00
C LEU A 185 -2.00 2.64 -12.23
N SER A 186 -3.26 2.74 -11.77
CA SER A 186 -3.94 1.64 -11.08
C SER A 186 -4.06 0.37 -11.94
N PHE A 187 -4.32 0.52 -13.25
CA PHE A 187 -4.34 -0.63 -14.17
C PHE A 187 -2.94 -1.07 -14.59
N MET A 188 -2.04 -0.12 -14.86
CA MET A 188 -0.66 -0.38 -15.31
C MET A 188 0.19 -1.10 -14.26
N CYS A 189 0.02 -0.74 -12.98
CA CYS A 189 0.75 -1.29 -11.83
C CYS A 189 0.09 -2.59 -11.38
N GLU A 190 0.42 -3.70 -12.04
CA GLU A 190 -0.16 -5.01 -11.74
C GLU A 190 0.52 -5.65 -10.52
N HIS A 191 -0.26 -6.33 -9.69
CA HIS A 191 0.23 -7.03 -8.48
C HIS A 191 0.96 -6.09 -7.50
N LEU A 192 0.45 -4.87 -7.38
CA LEU A 192 0.96 -3.86 -6.45
C LEU A 192 0.87 -4.37 -5.00
N GLY A 193 1.92 -4.10 -4.23
CA GLY A 193 2.06 -4.48 -2.82
C GLY A 193 2.48 -3.32 -1.90
N LYS A 194 2.82 -2.17 -2.48
CA LYS A 194 3.30 -0.95 -1.80
C LYS A 194 2.41 0.24 -2.18
N PRO A 195 2.30 1.27 -1.33
CA PRO A 195 1.50 2.45 -1.64
C PRO A 195 2.12 3.29 -2.75
N ILE A 196 1.28 3.68 -3.72
CA ILE A 196 1.58 4.73 -4.69
C ILE A 196 0.56 5.85 -4.49
N ILE A 197 1.00 6.99 -3.95
CA ILE A 197 0.10 8.08 -3.56
C ILE A 197 0.31 9.28 -4.49
N LEU A 198 -0.69 9.59 -5.31
CA LEU A 198 -0.73 10.84 -6.05
C LEU A 198 -1.17 11.97 -5.11
N THR A 199 -0.50 13.10 -5.21
CA THR A 199 -0.87 14.32 -4.49
C THR A 199 -0.44 15.56 -5.28
N GLY A 200 -0.92 16.72 -4.85
CA GLY A 200 -0.62 18.00 -5.48
C GLY A 200 -1.14 19.16 -4.62
N SER A 201 -1.44 20.29 -5.25
CA SER A 201 -2.03 21.42 -4.56
C SER A 201 -2.82 22.31 -5.50
N GLN A 202 -3.70 23.13 -4.95
CA GLN A 202 -4.36 24.23 -5.66
C GLN A 202 -3.50 25.49 -5.65
N VAL A 203 -2.67 25.66 -4.62
CA VAL A 203 -1.77 26.82 -4.48
C VAL A 203 -0.32 26.33 -4.39
N PRO A 204 0.65 26.98 -5.06
CA PRO A 204 2.05 26.59 -4.96
C PRO A 204 2.56 26.52 -3.53
N ILE A 205 3.45 25.57 -3.25
CA ILE A 205 3.95 25.33 -1.89
C ILE A 205 4.77 26.51 -1.33
N TYR A 206 5.26 27.37 -2.22
CA TYR A 206 6.04 28.56 -1.93
C TYR A 206 5.20 29.68 -1.30
N GLU A 207 3.90 29.72 -1.59
CA GLU A 207 2.99 30.74 -1.07
C GLU A 207 2.78 30.58 0.44
N MET A 208 2.50 31.67 1.13
CA MET A 208 2.30 31.65 2.59
C MET A 208 1.12 30.77 2.99
N ARG A 209 -0.02 30.92 2.31
CA ARG A 209 -1.24 30.13 2.51
C ARG A 209 -1.41 29.18 1.33
N ASN A 210 -1.11 27.91 1.55
CA ASN A 210 -1.25 26.87 0.55
C ASN A 210 -1.70 25.55 1.18
N ASP A 211 -2.24 24.66 0.36
CA ASP A 211 -2.61 23.28 0.71
C ASP A 211 -1.48 22.28 0.41
N GLY A 212 -0.48 22.66 -0.37
CA GLY A 212 0.61 21.78 -0.80
C GLY A 212 1.49 21.23 0.32
N ARG A 213 1.71 22.00 1.39
CA ARG A 213 2.51 21.55 2.55
C ARG A 213 1.84 20.37 3.26
N ASP A 214 0.55 20.51 3.58
CA ASP A 214 -0.21 19.49 4.31
C ASP A 214 -0.47 18.26 3.42
N ASN A 215 -0.78 18.50 2.14
CA ASN A 215 -0.98 17.43 1.16
C ASN A 215 0.29 16.58 0.96
N LEU A 216 1.47 17.21 0.83
CA LEU A 216 2.75 16.48 0.71
C LEU A 216 3.09 15.74 2.01
N LEU A 217 2.99 16.40 3.16
CA LEU A 217 3.31 15.80 4.46
C LEU A 217 2.44 14.57 4.73
N GLY A 218 1.11 14.68 4.53
CA GLY A 218 0.19 13.56 4.72
C GLY A 218 0.45 12.40 3.75
N ALA A 219 0.75 12.69 2.48
CA ALA A 219 1.12 11.66 1.51
C ALA A 219 2.41 10.92 1.91
N LEU A 220 3.44 11.64 2.36
CA LEU A 220 4.69 11.02 2.84
C LEU A 220 4.47 10.17 4.09
N LEU A 221 3.71 10.67 5.07
CA LEU A 221 3.36 9.93 6.28
C LEU A 221 2.65 8.62 5.95
N ILE A 222 1.61 8.70 5.11
CA ILE A 222 0.84 7.51 4.74
C ILE A 222 1.71 6.51 3.96
N ALA A 223 2.48 6.97 2.96
CA ALA A 223 3.33 6.11 2.15
C ALA A 223 4.46 5.44 2.93
N GLY A 224 4.98 6.11 3.96
CA GLY A 224 6.07 5.57 4.79
C GLY A 224 5.61 4.69 5.95
N GLN A 225 4.40 4.90 6.46
CA GLN A 225 3.95 4.22 7.69
C GLN A 225 3.06 3.00 7.42
N PHE A 226 2.33 2.98 6.30
CA PHE A 226 1.29 1.97 6.05
C PHE A 226 1.49 1.23 4.73
N VAL A 227 1.22 -0.06 4.75
CA VAL A 227 1.28 -0.93 3.57
C VAL A 227 -0.11 -1.00 2.92
N ILE A 228 -0.48 0.05 2.19
CA ILE A 228 -1.71 0.14 1.40
C ILE A 228 -1.34 -0.19 -0.06
N PRO A 229 -1.60 -1.41 -0.56
CA PRO A 229 -1.09 -1.88 -1.85
C PRO A 229 -1.93 -1.37 -3.04
N GLU A 230 -2.15 -0.05 -3.10
CA GLU A 230 -3.01 0.59 -4.08
C GLU A 230 -2.36 1.85 -4.66
N VAL A 231 -2.84 2.23 -5.85
CA VAL A 231 -2.67 3.58 -6.36
C VAL A 231 -3.77 4.44 -5.74
N CYS A 232 -3.36 5.40 -4.93
CA CYS A 232 -4.23 6.26 -4.14
C CYS A 232 -4.08 7.72 -4.57
N LEU A 233 -5.05 8.54 -4.19
CA LEU A 233 -4.98 10.00 -4.28
C LEU A 233 -5.18 10.57 -2.89
N TYR A 234 -4.22 11.35 -2.39
CA TYR A 234 -4.32 12.01 -1.10
C TYR A 234 -4.55 13.51 -1.29
N PHE A 235 -5.64 14.02 -0.73
CA PHE A 235 -5.98 15.45 -0.79
C PHE A 235 -6.92 15.82 0.34
N TYR A 236 -6.70 16.98 0.96
CA TYR A 236 -7.60 17.53 1.99
C TYR A 236 -7.93 16.50 3.10
N ASN A 237 -6.88 15.97 3.74
CA ASN A 237 -6.96 15.02 4.85
C ASN A 237 -7.64 13.68 4.53
N LYS A 238 -7.84 13.35 3.25
CA LYS A 238 -8.48 12.10 2.82
C LYS A 238 -7.59 11.37 1.83
N LEU A 239 -7.46 10.07 2.04
CA LEU A 239 -6.86 9.14 1.09
C LEU A 239 -7.98 8.42 0.35
N TYR A 240 -8.01 8.54 -0.96
CA TYR A 240 -8.98 7.88 -1.83
C TYR A 240 -8.31 6.78 -2.66
N ARG A 241 -9.07 5.76 -3.06
CA ARG A 241 -8.67 4.84 -4.13
C ARG A 241 -8.58 5.64 -5.43
N GLY A 242 -7.42 5.63 -6.08
CA GLY A 242 -7.13 6.51 -7.23
C GLY A 242 -8.11 6.37 -8.39
N ASN A 243 -8.48 5.13 -8.74
CA ASN A 243 -9.44 4.81 -9.81
C ASN A 243 -10.93 4.97 -9.41
N ARG A 244 -11.22 5.63 -8.28
CA ARG A 244 -12.57 5.99 -7.84
C ARG A 244 -12.78 7.50 -7.71
N VAL A 245 -11.74 8.28 -8.01
CA VAL A 245 -11.73 9.74 -7.81
C VAL A 245 -12.09 10.47 -9.09
N THR A 246 -12.82 11.58 -8.93
CA THR A 246 -12.98 12.63 -9.94
C THR A 246 -12.67 13.99 -9.30
N LYS A 247 -12.16 14.94 -10.09
CA LYS A 247 -12.05 16.34 -9.66
C LYS A 247 -13.46 16.95 -9.67
N VAL A 248 -13.86 17.61 -8.59
CA VAL A 248 -15.21 18.16 -8.42
C VAL A 248 -15.23 19.67 -8.18
N ASP A 249 -14.09 20.25 -7.81
CA ASP A 249 -13.98 21.69 -7.51
C ASP A 249 -12.65 22.25 -8.02
N THR A 250 -12.69 23.46 -8.60
CA THR A 250 -11.53 24.15 -9.18
C THR A 250 -10.89 25.16 -8.24
N GLY A 251 -11.60 25.63 -7.21
CA GLY A 251 -11.12 26.68 -6.30
C GLY A 251 -10.96 26.24 -4.84
N SER A 252 -11.68 25.20 -4.42
CA SER A 252 -11.60 24.64 -3.07
C SER A 252 -10.37 23.75 -2.90
N PHE A 253 -9.82 23.76 -1.68
CA PHE A 253 -8.82 22.76 -1.27
C PHE A 253 -9.42 21.36 -1.18
N ASN A 254 -10.73 21.21 -1.01
CA ASN A 254 -11.41 19.91 -1.13
C ASN A 254 -11.76 19.64 -2.61
N ALA A 255 -10.73 19.55 -3.45
CA ALA A 255 -10.86 19.54 -4.92
C ALA A 255 -11.40 18.23 -5.52
N PHE A 256 -11.23 17.12 -4.79
CA PHE A 256 -11.50 15.76 -5.27
C PHE A 256 -12.56 15.06 -4.43
N ASN A 257 -13.29 14.14 -5.06
CA ASN A 257 -14.27 13.30 -4.40
C ASN A 257 -14.21 11.86 -4.96
N SER A 258 -14.58 10.89 -4.13
CA SER A 258 -14.81 9.49 -4.49
C SER A 258 -16.30 9.19 -4.30
N PRO A 259 -17.15 9.36 -5.34
CA PRO A 259 -18.60 9.43 -5.14
C PRO A 259 -19.27 8.11 -4.74
N ASN A 260 -18.70 6.98 -5.19
CA ASN A 260 -19.28 5.64 -5.03
C ASN A 260 -18.47 4.74 -4.07
N LEU A 261 -17.37 5.23 -3.50
CA LEU A 261 -16.56 4.50 -2.51
C LEU A 261 -16.09 5.47 -1.43
N ALA A 262 -16.19 5.07 -0.15
CA ALA A 262 -15.67 5.86 0.96
C ALA A 262 -14.14 6.05 0.85
N PRO A 263 -13.56 7.11 1.45
CA PRO A 263 -12.11 7.23 1.57
C PRO A 263 -11.49 5.98 2.22
N LEU A 264 -10.32 5.58 1.73
CA LEU A 264 -9.52 4.50 2.30
C LEU A 264 -8.91 4.90 3.65
N ALA A 265 -8.61 6.19 3.83
CA ALA A 265 -8.16 6.73 5.10
C ALA A 265 -8.62 8.17 5.31
N ILE A 266 -8.77 8.54 6.58
CA ILE A 266 -9.03 9.92 7.04
C ILE A 266 -7.89 10.29 7.99
N ALA A 267 -7.19 11.38 7.68
CA ALA A 267 -6.05 11.89 8.43
C ALA A 267 -6.47 13.13 9.24
N GLU A 268 -7.12 12.90 10.38
CA GLU A 268 -7.52 13.96 11.32
C GLU A 268 -6.53 14.03 12.49
N VAL A 269 -6.98 13.90 13.74
CA VAL A 269 -6.10 13.81 14.91
C VAL A 269 -5.17 12.60 14.79
N ASP A 270 -5.74 11.49 14.33
CA ASP A 270 -5.09 10.23 14.01
C ASP A 270 -5.38 9.86 12.55
N ILE A 271 -4.48 9.06 11.95
CA ILE A 271 -4.68 8.51 10.61
C ILE A 271 -5.44 7.20 10.74
N THR A 272 -6.73 7.22 10.41
CA THR A 272 -7.60 6.03 10.47
C THR A 272 -7.75 5.42 9.09
N ILE A 273 -7.38 4.14 8.94
CA ILE A 273 -7.46 3.39 7.69
C ILE A 273 -8.65 2.42 7.73
N ASN A 274 -9.47 2.45 6.69
CA ASN A 274 -10.53 1.48 6.48
C ASN A 274 -9.98 0.23 5.76
N TRP A 275 -9.34 -0.66 6.52
CA TRP A 275 -8.69 -1.87 6.00
C TRP A 275 -9.63 -2.86 5.29
N ASP A 276 -10.92 -2.83 5.60
CA ASP A 276 -11.94 -3.68 4.95
C ASP A 276 -12.21 -3.24 3.51
N THR A 277 -11.98 -1.96 3.20
CA THR A 277 -12.13 -1.42 1.84
C THR A 277 -10.87 -1.52 0.99
N VAL A 278 -9.70 -1.68 1.61
CA VAL A 278 -8.40 -1.75 0.91
C VAL A 278 -8.37 -2.96 -0.02
N TRP A 279 -8.12 -2.70 -1.29
CA TRP A 279 -7.99 -3.70 -2.34
C TRP A 279 -6.62 -4.38 -2.24
N ARG A 280 -6.61 -5.71 -2.40
CA ARG A 280 -5.41 -6.52 -2.36
C ARG A 280 -5.38 -7.45 -3.56
N ALA A 281 -4.20 -7.63 -4.15
CA ALA A 281 -4.05 -8.53 -5.28
C ALA A 281 -4.05 -9.98 -4.77
N ASN A 282 -5.05 -10.75 -5.20
CA ASN A 282 -5.17 -12.18 -4.90
C ASN A 282 -4.26 -13.00 -5.83
N THR A 283 -2.95 -12.90 -5.63
CA THR A 283 -1.96 -13.44 -6.56
C THR A 283 -0.63 -13.76 -5.88
N THR A 284 0.11 -14.70 -6.47
CA THR A 284 1.51 -14.98 -6.12
C THR A 284 2.49 -14.38 -7.13
N ALA A 285 2.01 -13.54 -8.05
CA ALA A 285 2.87 -12.88 -9.04
C ALA A 285 3.60 -11.68 -8.42
N LYS A 286 4.83 -11.45 -8.86
CA LYS A 286 5.62 -10.27 -8.51
C LYS A 286 4.99 -9.02 -9.15
N PHE A 287 5.17 -7.88 -8.51
CA PHE A 287 4.85 -6.57 -9.06
C PHE A 287 5.44 -6.38 -10.46
N GLN A 288 4.63 -5.88 -11.39
CA GLN A 288 5.04 -5.59 -12.77
C GLN A 288 4.29 -4.38 -13.32
N VAL A 289 4.91 -3.68 -14.30
CA VAL A 289 4.28 -2.52 -14.95
C VAL A 289 4.05 -2.75 -16.44
N SER A 290 2.78 -2.73 -16.83
CA SER A 290 2.32 -2.77 -18.21
C SER A 290 2.11 -1.34 -18.74
N THR A 291 2.99 -0.88 -19.62
CA THR A 291 2.94 0.50 -20.17
C THR A 291 2.18 0.63 -21.47
N GLU A 292 1.86 -0.48 -22.14
CA GLU A 292 1.07 -0.44 -23.37
C GLU A 292 -0.38 -0.05 -23.04
N LEU A 293 -0.82 1.08 -23.59
CA LEU A 293 -2.17 1.61 -23.49
C LEU A 293 -2.68 1.95 -24.90
N ASN A 294 -3.90 1.54 -25.24
CA ASN A 294 -4.48 1.82 -26.53
C ASN A 294 -4.97 3.28 -26.58
N ARG A 295 -4.48 4.05 -27.57
CA ARG A 295 -4.80 5.48 -27.74
C ARG A 295 -6.09 5.72 -28.53
N ASN A 296 -6.60 4.71 -29.22
CA ASN A 296 -7.81 4.77 -30.03
C ASN A 296 -9.07 4.62 -29.15
N VAL A 297 -9.13 5.41 -28.08
CA VAL A 297 -10.25 5.45 -27.13
C VAL A 297 -10.79 6.87 -26.98
N GLY A 298 -12.08 7.00 -26.68
CA GLY A 298 -12.72 8.31 -26.52
C GLY A 298 -13.81 8.34 -25.45
N LEU A 299 -14.11 9.55 -24.98
CA LEU A 299 -15.26 9.87 -24.13
C LEU A 299 -16.31 10.60 -24.95
N LEU A 300 -17.53 10.07 -24.99
CA LEU A 300 -18.68 10.70 -25.66
C LEU A 300 -19.79 10.96 -24.67
N ARG A 301 -20.07 12.23 -24.39
CA ARG A 301 -21.17 12.64 -23.52
C ARG A 301 -22.44 12.87 -24.32
N LEU A 302 -23.51 12.13 -23.99
CA LEU A 302 -24.83 12.39 -24.57
C LEU A 302 -25.41 13.71 -24.05
N PHE A 303 -26.07 14.46 -24.92
CA PHE A 303 -26.89 15.62 -24.54
C PHE A 303 -28.14 15.70 -25.40
N PRO A 304 -29.25 16.29 -24.91
CA PRO A 304 -30.47 16.41 -25.68
C PRO A 304 -30.21 17.13 -27.01
N GLY A 305 -30.52 16.46 -28.12
CA GLY A 305 -30.31 17.01 -29.47
C GLY A 305 -29.03 16.56 -30.17
N ILE A 306 -28.18 15.73 -29.56
CA ILE A 306 -27.05 15.11 -30.27
C ILE A 306 -27.55 14.35 -31.52
N THR A 307 -26.85 14.53 -32.64
CA THR A 307 -27.27 13.96 -33.93
C THR A 307 -26.63 12.60 -34.17
N ALA A 308 -27.31 11.71 -34.90
CA ALA A 308 -26.73 10.43 -35.31
C ALA A 308 -25.47 10.62 -36.18
N ALA A 309 -25.41 11.69 -36.98
CA ALA A 309 -24.24 12.03 -37.78
C ALA A 309 -23.01 12.38 -36.91
N THR A 310 -23.21 13.11 -35.81
CA THR A 310 -22.13 13.40 -34.84
C THR A 310 -21.62 12.11 -34.20
N VAL A 311 -22.52 11.23 -33.77
CA VAL A 311 -22.15 9.94 -33.15
C VAL A 311 -21.44 9.03 -34.15
N ARG A 312 -21.93 8.95 -35.39
CA ARG A 312 -21.27 8.23 -36.48
C ARG A 312 -19.84 8.73 -36.71
N ALA A 313 -19.67 10.06 -36.80
CA ALA A 313 -18.36 10.67 -37.04
C ALA A 313 -17.39 10.38 -35.89
N PHE A 314 -17.87 10.42 -34.65
CA PHE A 314 -17.06 10.10 -33.47
C PHE A 314 -16.62 8.63 -33.42
N LEU A 315 -17.47 7.71 -33.90
CA LEU A 315 -17.22 6.26 -33.88
C LEU A 315 -16.48 5.74 -35.13
N GLN A 316 -16.05 6.60 -36.05
CA GLN A 316 -15.30 6.16 -37.22
C GLN A 316 -13.92 5.60 -36.84
N PRO A 317 -13.36 4.68 -37.64
CA PRO A 317 -11.96 4.28 -37.54
C PRO A 317 -11.03 5.51 -37.50
N PRO A 318 -9.97 5.49 -36.68
CA PRO A 318 -9.37 4.33 -36.01
C PRO A 318 -9.96 3.99 -34.62
N MET A 319 -11.10 4.55 -34.21
CA MET A 319 -11.69 4.32 -32.88
C MET A 319 -11.91 2.82 -32.58
N GLU A 320 -11.43 2.35 -31.43
CA GLU A 320 -11.55 0.95 -30.98
C GLU A 320 -12.36 0.81 -29.70
N GLY A 321 -12.49 1.88 -28.90
CA GLY A 321 -13.34 1.87 -27.72
C GLY A 321 -13.86 3.24 -27.30
N VAL A 322 -15.08 3.27 -26.79
CA VAL A 322 -15.70 4.52 -26.32
C VAL A 322 -16.32 4.33 -24.94
N VAL A 323 -16.10 5.30 -24.06
CA VAL A 323 -16.92 5.48 -22.85
C VAL A 323 -18.04 6.45 -23.21
N LEU A 324 -19.26 5.94 -23.24
CA LEU A 324 -20.48 6.69 -23.51
C LEU A 324 -21.08 7.14 -22.18
N GLU A 325 -21.08 8.45 -21.90
CA GLU A 325 -21.75 9.01 -20.72
C GLU A 325 -23.23 9.27 -21.03
N THR A 326 -24.11 8.52 -20.36
CA THR A 326 -25.57 8.53 -20.58
C THR A 326 -26.34 9.09 -19.38
N TYR A 327 -27.65 9.27 -19.52
CA TYR A 327 -28.46 9.97 -18.52
C TYR A 327 -28.84 9.07 -17.34
N GLY A 328 -28.91 9.64 -16.13
CA GLY A 328 -29.50 8.96 -14.97
C GLY A 328 -28.86 7.61 -14.68
N SER A 329 -29.67 6.54 -14.65
CA SER A 329 -29.20 5.18 -14.37
C SER A 329 -28.61 4.46 -15.58
N GLY A 330 -28.13 5.18 -16.60
CA GLY A 330 -27.54 4.56 -17.81
C GLY A 330 -28.43 4.60 -19.05
N ASN A 331 -29.27 5.62 -19.21
CA ASN A 331 -30.37 5.66 -20.18
C ASN A 331 -30.03 6.49 -21.42
N ALA A 332 -30.50 6.06 -22.59
CA ALA A 332 -30.49 6.82 -23.84
C ALA A 332 -31.89 6.96 -24.45
N PRO A 333 -32.11 7.90 -25.41
CA PRO A 333 -33.40 8.03 -26.09
C PRO A 333 -33.76 6.74 -26.87
N ASP A 334 -34.84 6.07 -26.47
CA ASP A 334 -35.34 4.85 -27.13
C ASP A 334 -36.26 5.14 -28.33
N ASN A 335 -36.72 6.37 -28.46
CA ASN A 335 -37.48 6.88 -29.61
C ASN A 335 -36.58 7.35 -30.78
N ARG A 336 -35.27 7.09 -30.73
CA ARG A 336 -34.27 7.49 -31.73
C ARG A 336 -33.58 6.26 -32.32
N PRO A 337 -34.24 5.51 -33.23
CA PRO A 337 -33.66 4.31 -33.81
C PRO A 337 -32.40 4.62 -34.63
N ASP A 338 -32.34 5.81 -35.24
CA ASP A 338 -31.17 6.30 -35.97
C ASP A 338 -29.92 6.38 -35.08
N LEU A 339 -30.06 6.78 -33.81
CA LEU A 339 -28.95 6.83 -32.86
C LEU A 339 -28.52 5.43 -32.41
N LEU A 340 -29.50 4.58 -32.06
CA LEU A 340 -29.24 3.21 -31.60
C LEU A 340 -28.59 2.36 -32.70
N GLU A 341 -28.98 2.57 -33.96
CA GLU A 341 -28.39 1.89 -35.10
C GLU A 341 -26.91 2.24 -35.30
N GLU A 342 -26.50 3.50 -35.09
CA GLU A 342 -25.09 3.89 -35.16
C GLU A 342 -24.24 3.27 -34.05
N LEU A 343 -24.78 3.21 -32.83
CA LEU A 343 -24.13 2.52 -31.71
C LEU A 343 -23.98 1.02 -32.01
N LYS A 344 -25.04 0.40 -32.52
CA LYS A 344 -25.03 -1.02 -32.90
C LYS A 344 -24.05 -1.31 -34.04
N LYS A 345 -23.98 -0.46 -35.07
CA LYS A 345 -23.01 -0.62 -36.16
C LYS A 345 -21.58 -0.60 -35.63
N ALA A 346 -21.26 0.30 -34.70
CA ALA A 346 -19.93 0.39 -34.11
C ALA A 346 -19.60 -0.85 -33.25
N THR A 347 -20.53 -1.34 -32.43
CA THR A 347 -20.31 -2.55 -31.63
C THR A 347 -20.19 -3.81 -32.49
N ASP A 348 -20.98 -3.90 -33.57
CA ASP A 348 -20.91 -4.98 -34.56
C ASP A 348 -19.59 -4.91 -35.36
N SER A 349 -19.02 -3.71 -35.56
CA SER A 349 -17.68 -3.53 -36.17
C SER A 349 -16.51 -3.76 -35.21
N GLY A 350 -16.78 -4.13 -33.96
CA GLY A 350 -15.76 -4.48 -32.96
C GLY A 350 -15.38 -3.36 -31.99
N VAL A 351 -15.99 -2.17 -32.08
CA VAL A 351 -15.75 -1.08 -31.11
C VAL A 351 -16.36 -1.47 -29.77
N ILE A 352 -15.56 -1.43 -28.69
CA ILE A 352 -16.06 -1.70 -27.34
C ILE A 352 -16.62 -0.43 -26.74
N ILE A 353 -17.93 -0.38 -26.51
CA ILE A 353 -18.59 0.78 -25.92
C ILE A 353 -19.02 0.49 -24.47
N ILE A 354 -18.53 1.27 -23.53
CA ILE A 354 -18.86 1.21 -22.10
C ILE A 354 -19.88 2.30 -21.78
N ASN A 355 -21.01 1.92 -21.20
CA ASN A 355 -22.04 2.84 -20.74
C ASN A 355 -21.73 3.30 -19.31
N CYS A 356 -21.40 4.58 -19.12
CA CYS A 356 -21.22 5.22 -17.82
C CYS A 356 -22.34 6.24 -17.58
N THR A 357 -22.72 6.46 -16.33
CA THR A 357 -23.67 7.53 -16.00
C THR A 357 -22.98 8.89 -16.00
N GLN A 358 -23.69 9.92 -16.44
CA GLN A 358 -23.30 11.33 -16.26
C GLN A 358 -23.45 11.83 -14.82
N CYS A 359 -24.20 11.10 -13.99
CA CYS A 359 -24.41 11.45 -12.59
C CYS A 359 -23.13 11.24 -11.80
N LEU A 360 -22.81 12.17 -10.91
CA LEU A 360 -21.62 12.07 -10.06
C LEU A 360 -21.63 10.80 -9.19
N ARG A 361 -22.80 10.40 -8.68
CA ARG A 361 -23.01 9.21 -7.85
C ARG A 361 -24.09 8.33 -8.47
N GLY A 362 -23.92 7.01 -8.40
CA GLY A 362 -24.87 6.03 -8.88
C GLY A 362 -24.22 4.90 -9.67
N THR A 363 -25.04 3.97 -10.14
CA THR A 363 -24.63 2.83 -10.97
C THR A 363 -25.51 2.76 -12.22
N VAL A 364 -24.93 2.30 -13.33
CA VAL A 364 -25.66 1.95 -14.54
C VAL A 364 -26.45 0.66 -14.31
N SER A 365 -27.77 0.72 -14.52
CA SER A 365 -28.69 -0.38 -14.28
C SER A 365 -29.55 -0.66 -15.52
N ALA A 366 -29.85 -1.94 -15.75
CA ALA A 366 -30.79 -2.40 -16.78
C ALA A 366 -32.28 -2.22 -16.39
N SER A 367 -32.59 -1.61 -15.24
CA SER A 367 -33.96 -1.55 -14.70
C SER A 367 -34.96 -0.79 -15.58
N TYR A 368 -34.51 0.02 -16.54
CA TYR A 368 -35.37 0.78 -17.46
C TYR A 368 -35.24 0.29 -18.90
N ASN A 369 -36.34 0.37 -19.67
CA ASN A 369 -36.35 0.02 -21.10
C ASN A 369 -35.27 0.78 -21.90
N THR A 370 -35.06 2.06 -21.57
CA THR A 370 -34.04 2.95 -22.14
C THR A 370 -32.59 2.57 -21.79
N GLY A 371 -32.37 1.78 -20.75
CA GLY A 371 -31.09 1.15 -20.44
C GLY A 371 -30.92 -0.20 -21.15
N LYS A 372 -32.01 -0.98 -21.27
CA LYS A 372 -32.01 -2.27 -21.96
C LYS A 372 -31.67 -2.13 -23.46
N VAL A 373 -32.22 -1.12 -24.13
CA VAL A 373 -31.94 -0.88 -25.57
C VAL A 373 -30.45 -0.66 -25.87
N LEU A 374 -29.67 -0.11 -24.92
CA LEU A 374 -28.23 0.04 -25.07
C LEU A 374 -27.50 -1.29 -24.93
N MET A 375 -27.93 -2.15 -24.02
CA MET A 375 -27.41 -3.52 -23.90
C MET A 375 -27.72 -4.34 -25.15
N ASP A 376 -28.94 -4.21 -25.68
CA ASP A 376 -29.36 -4.86 -26.93
C ASP A 376 -28.54 -4.34 -28.14
N ALA A 377 -28.08 -3.08 -28.09
CA ALA A 377 -27.13 -2.51 -29.06
C ALA A 377 -25.66 -2.94 -28.82
N GLY A 378 -25.39 -3.80 -27.84
CA GLY A 378 -24.07 -4.39 -27.60
C GLY A 378 -23.15 -3.60 -26.66
N LEU A 379 -23.66 -2.59 -25.95
CA LEU A 379 -22.90 -1.84 -24.95
C LEU A 379 -22.72 -2.64 -23.65
N ILE A 380 -21.61 -2.39 -22.96
CA ILE A 380 -21.31 -2.98 -21.65
C ILE A 380 -21.66 -1.98 -20.56
N ALA A 381 -22.32 -2.43 -19.50
CA ALA A 381 -22.56 -1.59 -18.33
C ALA A 381 -21.24 -1.27 -17.61
N GLY A 382 -20.96 0.01 -17.42
CA GLY A 382 -19.80 0.50 -16.65
C GLY A 382 -19.98 0.41 -15.13
N GLY A 383 -21.14 -0.09 -14.65
CA GLY A 383 -21.46 -0.12 -13.23
C GLY A 383 -21.42 1.28 -12.61
N ASP A 384 -20.65 1.42 -11.53
CA ASP A 384 -20.43 2.65 -10.78
C ASP A 384 -19.01 3.25 -10.98
N MET A 385 -18.33 2.88 -12.08
CA MET A 385 -17.03 3.45 -12.46
C MET A 385 -17.15 4.95 -12.75
N THR A 386 -16.09 5.69 -12.42
CA THR A 386 -15.92 7.06 -12.94
C THR A 386 -15.55 7.01 -14.43
N PRO A 387 -15.82 8.08 -15.21
CA PRO A 387 -15.38 8.15 -16.61
C PRO A 387 -13.87 7.99 -16.79
N GLU A 388 -13.05 8.53 -15.88
CA GLU A 388 -11.58 8.41 -15.90
C GLU A 388 -11.13 6.95 -15.75
N ALA A 389 -11.74 6.23 -14.81
CA ALA A 389 -11.46 4.83 -14.58
C ALA A 389 -11.92 3.95 -15.74
N ALA A 390 -13.14 4.20 -16.26
CA ALA A 390 -13.67 3.47 -17.40
C ALA A 390 -12.81 3.66 -18.66
N LEU A 391 -12.36 4.88 -18.93
CA LEU A 391 -11.50 5.19 -20.08
C LEU A 391 -10.12 4.53 -19.93
N SER A 392 -9.52 4.63 -18.74
CA SER A 392 -8.21 4.03 -18.45
C SER A 392 -8.26 2.50 -18.53
N LYS A 393 -9.31 1.89 -17.99
CA LYS A 393 -9.57 0.45 -18.07
C LYS A 393 -9.74 -0.01 -19.51
N LEU A 394 -10.52 0.74 -20.29
CA LEU A 394 -10.76 0.44 -21.70
C LEU A 394 -9.47 0.50 -22.52
N SER A 395 -8.68 1.55 -22.33
CA SER A 395 -7.35 1.70 -22.95
C SER A 395 -6.41 0.55 -22.60
N TYR A 396 -6.38 0.14 -21.33
CA TYR A 396 -5.56 -0.97 -20.84
C TYR A 396 -6.01 -2.34 -21.39
N VAL A 397 -7.32 -2.63 -21.38
CA VAL A 397 -7.86 -3.92 -21.88
C VAL A 397 -7.69 -4.04 -23.38
N LEU A 398 -7.91 -2.95 -24.14
CA LEU A 398 -7.72 -2.96 -25.59
C LEU A 398 -6.25 -3.19 -25.98
N ALA A 399 -5.29 -2.74 -25.15
CA ALA A 399 -3.86 -2.94 -25.39
C ALA A 399 -3.39 -4.40 -25.23
N LYS A 400 -4.14 -5.27 -24.53
CA LYS A 400 -3.80 -6.69 -24.39
C LYS A 400 -3.99 -7.41 -25.73
N LYS A 401 -2.89 -7.79 -26.39
CA LYS A 401 -2.86 -8.39 -27.74
C LYS A 401 -3.20 -9.89 -27.75
N ASP A 402 -3.03 -10.55 -26.61
CA ASP A 402 -3.29 -11.96 -26.36
C ASP A 402 -4.77 -12.28 -26.14
N LEU A 403 -5.62 -11.26 -25.99
CA LEU A 403 -7.05 -11.40 -25.76
C LEU A 403 -7.86 -11.13 -27.03
N ASP A 404 -8.83 -12.00 -27.30
CA ASP A 404 -9.85 -11.76 -28.31
C ASP A 404 -10.89 -10.73 -27.81
N ILE A 405 -11.77 -10.28 -28.71
CA ILE A 405 -12.78 -9.27 -28.38
C ILE A 405 -13.72 -9.77 -27.28
N ALA A 406 -14.07 -11.06 -27.27
CA ALA A 406 -14.98 -11.62 -26.26
C ALA A 406 -14.35 -11.60 -24.86
N ALA A 407 -13.09 -12.01 -24.73
CA ALA A 407 -12.32 -11.94 -23.50
C ALA A 407 -12.12 -10.50 -23.04
N LYS A 408 -11.84 -9.57 -23.95
CA LYS A 408 -11.77 -8.13 -23.65
C LYS A 408 -13.09 -7.59 -23.09
N LYS A 409 -14.23 -7.91 -23.73
CA LYS A 409 -15.56 -7.54 -23.23
C LYS A 409 -15.83 -8.12 -21.84
N LYS A 410 -15.48 -9.39 -21.61
CA LYS A 410 -15.60 -10.03 -20.29
C LYS A 410 -14.74 -9.32 -19.24
N MET A 411 -13.49 -9.01 -19.56
CA MET A 411 -12.55 -8.31 -18.68
C MET A 411 -13.05 -6.89 -18.34
N MET A 412 -13.67 -6.19 -19.29
CA MET A 412 -14.30 -4.89 -19.04
C MET A 412 -15.44 -4.94 -18.02
N SER A 413 -16.20 -6.03 -17.98
CA SER A 413 -17.30 -6.24 -17.02
C SER A 413 -16.86 -6.69 -15.62
N GLN A 414 -15.57 -7.00 -15.42
CA GLN A 414 -15.05 -7.49 -14.14
C GLN A 414 -14.37 -6.40 -13.34
N ASN A 415 -14.51 -6.41 -12.02
CA ASN A 415 -13.73 -5.53 -11.15
C ASN A 415 -12.26 -5.97 -11.12
N LEU A 416 -11.35 -5.17 -11.71
CA LEU A 416 -9.94 -5.54 -11.86
C LEU A 416 -9.05 -4.97 -10.77
N ARG A 417 -9.35 -3.77 -10.29
CA ARG A 417 -8.50 -2.94 -9.43
C ARG A 417 -9.31 -2.19 -8.36
N GLY A 418 -10.52 -2.65 -8.06
CA GLY A 418 -11.42 -1.99 -7.12
C GLY A 418 -12.16 -0.78 -7.69
N GLU A 419 -12.11 -0.56 -9.01
CA GLU A 419 -12.69 0.59 -9.72
C GLU A 419 -14.21 0.55 -9.82
N MET A 420 -14.79 -0.64 -9.68
CA MET A 420 -16.23 -0.86 -9.76
C MET A 420 -16.69 -1.79 -8.64
N SER A 421 -17.91 -1.61 -8.19
CA SER A 421 -18.51 -2.48 -7.19
C SER A 421 -18.95 -3.77 -7.87
N ALA A 422 -18.54 -4.93 -7.33
CA ALA A 422 -19.03 -6.21 -7.84
C ALA A 422 -20.53 -6.33 -7.55
N ASP A 423 -21.27 -7.03 -8.43
CA ASP A 423 -22.69 -7.31 -8.20
C ASP A 423 -22.84 -8.07 -6.87
N LEU A 424 -23.31 -7.37 -5.85
CA LEU A 424 -23.48 -7.84 -4.47
C LEU A 424 -24.51 -8.98 -4.34
N ALA A 425 -25.07 -9.46 -5.45
CA ALA A 425 -26.06 -10.54 -5.48
C ALA A 425 -25.55 -11.85 -4.85
N GLY A 426 -24.23 -12.05 -4.73
CA GLY A 426 -23.62 -13.20 -4.06
C GLY A 426 -23.00 -12.93 -2.69
N ALA A 427 -22.83 -11.67 -2.28
CA ALA A 427 -22.16 -11.32 -1.01
C ALA A 427 -23.19 -11.00 0.08
N LYS A 428 -24.04 -11.97 0.41
CA LYS A 428 -24.83 -11.96 1.65
C LYS A 428 -24.22 -12.98 2.61
N LEU A 429 -23.11 -12.61 3.22
CA LEU A 429 -22.70 -13.19 4.48
C LEU A 429 -22.74 -12.04 5.48
N ASN A 430 -23.85 -11.95 6.22
CA ASN A 430 -23.89 -11.06 7.36
C ASN A 430 -23.10 -11.72 8.48
N LEU A 431 -22.29 -10.95 9.21
CA LEU A 431 -21.61 -11.44 10.42
C LEU A 431 -22.58 -12.06 11.43
N SER A 432 -23.84 -11.62 11.42
CA SER A 432 -24.92 -12.18 12.22
C SER A 432 -25.23 -13.63 11.91
N ASP A 433 -24.73 -14.21 10.81
CA ASP A 433 -24.99 -15.60 10.42
C ASP A 433 -23.89 -16.57 10.93
N SER A 434 -22.77 -16.03 11.45
CA SER A 434 -21.71 -16.85 12.06
C SER A 434 -22.12 -17.38 13.42
N ARG A 435 -22.22 -18.71 13.54
CA ARG A 435 -22.54 -19.40 14.80
C ARG A 435 -21.51 -19.12 15.91
N PHE A 436 -20.24 -18.90 15.54
CA PHE A 436 -19.17 -18.57 16.49
C PHE A 436 -19.34 -17.15 17.06
N ILE A 437 -19.54 -16.16 16.18
CA ILE A 437 -19.72 -14.76 16.58
C ILE A 437 -21.05 -14.58 17.33
N GLN A 438 -22.11 -15.28 16.95
CA GLN A 438 -23.37 -15.30 17.72
C GLN A 438 -23.17 -15.83 19.15
N VAL A 439 -22.35 -16.87 19.35
CA VAL A 439 -22.07 -17.41 20.69
C VAL A 439 -21.26 -16.42 21.53
N ILE A 440 -20.30 -15.72 20.94
CA ILE A 440 -19.53 -14.68 21.61
C ILE A 440 -20.42 -13.49 21.94
N ALA A 441 -21.19 -12.99 20.98
CA ALA A 441 -22.12 -11.89 21.16
C ALA A 441 -23.16 -12.21 22.26
N LYS A 442 -23.71 -13.43 22.27
CA LYS A 442 -24.63 -13.89 23.31
C LYS A 442 -23.95 -14.00 24.68
N SER A 443 -22.72 -14.51 24.74
CA SER A 443 -21.95 -14.61 26.00
C SER A 443 -21.58 -13.24 26.57
N LEU A 444 -21.33 -12.25 25.70
CA LEU A 444 -20.98 -10.89 26.07
C LEU A 444 -22.19 -9.93 26.15
N SER A 445 -23.41 -10.45 25.98
CA SER A 445 -24.67 -9.68 26.00
C SER A 445 -24.72 -8.53 24.99
N ILE A 446 -24.11 -8.72 23.83
CA ILE A 446 -23.98 -7.70 22.79
C ILE A 446 -25.25 -7.65 21.96
N SER A 447 -25.73 -6.44 21.73
CA SER A 447 -27.02 -6.19 21.05
C SER A 447 -26.92 -5.30 19.81
N CYS A 448 -25.77 -4.66 19.55
CA CYS A 448 -25.56 -3.82 18.38
C CYS A 448 -24.47 -4.38 17.45
N LYS A 449 -24.50 -3.93 16.18
CA LYS A 449 -23.64 -4.44 15.11
C LYS A 449 -22.21 -3.95 15.27
N GLU A 450 -22.04 -2.72 15.74
CA GLU A 450 -20.76 -2.04 15.90
C GLU A 450 -19.88 -2.74 16.94
N GLU A 451 -20.45 -3.16 18.08
CA GLU A 451 -19.73 -3.93 19.11
C GLU A 451 -19.32 -5.31 18.58
N LEU A 452 -20.15 -5.92 17.73
CA LEU A 452 -19.89 -7.23 17.14
C LEU A 452 -18.78 -7.17 16.08
N GLU A 453 -18.75 -6.11 15.27
CA GLU A 453 -17.66 -5.79 14.35
C GLU A 453 -16.35 -5.53 15.11
N ALA A 454 -16.38 -4.72 16.18
CA ALA A 454 -15.21 -4.43 16.99
C ALA A 454 -14.59 -5.69 17.62
N ILE A 455 -15.41 -6.65 18.07
CA ILE A 455 -14.92 -7.92 18.61
C ILE A 455 -14.38 -8.83 17.52
N ARG A 456 -15.04 -8.90 16.36
CA ARG A 456 -14.47 -9.63 15.21
C ARG A 456 -13.09 -9.08 14.91
N ASP A 457 -12.95 -7.77 14.84
CA ASP A 457 -11.70 -7.10 14.45
C ASP A 457 -10.61 -7.31 15.51
N ALA A 458 -10.98 -7.39 16.79
CA ALA A 458 -10.05 -7.71 17.87
C ALA A 458 -9.64 -9.20 17.92
N LEU A 459 -10.55 -10.13 17.63
CA LEU A 459 -10.30 -11.58 17.75
C LEU A 459 -9.76 -12.23 16.49
N THR A 460 -10.08 -11.69 15.31
CA THR A 460 -9.70 -12.27 14.03
C THR A 460 -8.19 -12.40 13.88
N PRO A 461 -7.36 -11.35 14.11
CA PRO A 461 -5.92 -11.48 13.90
C PRO A 461 -5.28 -12.53 14.82
N PRO A 462 -5.54 -12.56 16.15
CA PRO A 462 -5.02 -13.62 17.01
C PRO A 462 -5.46 -15.04 16.62
N LEU A 463 -6.73 -15.24 16.24
CA LEU A 463 -7.23 -16.55 15.80
C LEU A 463 -6.59 -16.99 14.48
N ALA A 464 -6.47 -16.08 13.52
CA ALA A 464 -5.82 -16.36 12.25
C ALA A 464 -4.32 -16.65 12.43
N CYS A 465 -3.63 -15.93 13.31
CA CYS A 465 -2.24 -16.22 13.66
C CYS A 465 -2.10 -17.58 14.35
N ALA A 466 -3.02 -17.97 15.24
CA ALA A 466 -3.02 -19.28 15.89
C ALA A 466 -3.24 -20.42 14.88
N ALA A 467 -4.21 -20.28 13.98
CA ALA A 467 -4.45 -21.24 12.89
C ALA A 467 -3.24 -21.35 11.95
N ALA A 468 -2.64 -20.21 11.58
CA ALA A 468 -1.41 -20.18 10.79
C ALA A 468 -0.24 -20.88 11.48
N LYS A 469 -0.15 -20.80 12.82
CA LYS A 469 0.91 -21.47 13.60
C LYS A 469 0.83 -22.99 13.52
N ILE A 470 -0.37 -23.55 13.60
CA ILE A 470 -0.59 -25.01 13.55
C ILE A 470 -0.70 -25.54 12.11
N GLY A 471 -0.75 -24.67 11.10
CA GLY A 471 -0.88 -25.06 9.70
C GLY A 471 -2.31 -25.44 9.28
N ASP A 472 -3.34 -25.01 10.03
CA ASP A 472 -4.76 -25.35 9.81
C ASP A 472 -5.39 -24.40 8.77
N VAL A 473 -5.34 -24.82 7.49
CA VAL A 473 -5.85 -24.03 6.37
C VAL A 473 -7.37 -23.97 6.40
N GLU A 474 -8.01 -25.06 6.84
CA GLU A 474 -9.45 -25.18 6.97
C GLU A 474 -10.01 -24.16 7.98
N ALA A 475 -9.33 -23.94 9.09
CA ALA A 475 -9.69 -22.90 10.06
C ALA A 475 -9.57 -21.49 9.47
N LEU A 476 -8.55 -21.22 8.66
CA LEU A 476 -8.43 -19.93 7.97
C LEU A 476 -9.49 -19.74 6.88
N GLU A 477 -9.85 -20.80 6.17
CA GLU A 477 -10.96 -20.79 5.21
C GLU A 477 -12.28 -20.48 5.90
N ALA A 478 -12.57 -21.15 7.02
CA ALA A 478 -13.75 -20.86 7.83
C ALA A 478 -13.76 -19.40 8.34
N LEU A 479 -12.63 -18.88 8.82
CA LEU A 479 -12.51 -17.47 9.22
C LEU A 479 -12.83 -16.54 8.05
N LYS A 480 -12.25 -16.80 6.87
CA LYS A 480 -12.49 -16.01 5.66
C LYS A 480 -13.96 -16.05 5.23
N GLU A 481 -14.61 -17.21 5.26
CA GLU A 481 -16.04 -17.38 4.97
C GLU A 481 -16.93 -16.60 5.95
N MET A 482 -16.48 -16.36 7.18
CA MET A 482 -17.17 -15.49 8.14
C MET A 482 -16.95 -13.98 7.88
N GLY A 483 -16.28 -13.62 6.79
CA GLY A 483 -16.00 -12.23 6.43
C GLY A 483 -14.81 -11.62 7.20
N SER A 484 -13.92 -12.46 7.74
CA SER A 484 -12.70 -11.99 8.39
C SER A 484 -11.60 -11.63 7.40
N ASN A 485 -10.90 -10.54 7.67
CA ASN A 485 -9.73 -10.10 6.91
C ASN A 485 -8.46 -10.79 7.43
N LEU A 486 -7.97 -11.80 6.70
CA LEU A 486 -6.76 -12.56 7.05
C LEU A 486 -5.44 -11.79 6.87
N CYS A 487 -5.51 -10.53 6.43
CA CYS A 487 -4.33 -9.69 6.21
C CYS A 487 -3.98 -8.81 7.41
N LEU A 488 -4.82 -8.80 8.45
CA LEU A 488 -4.62 -7.98 9.65
C LEU A 488 -3.55 -8.59 10.56
N GLY A 489 -2.80 -7.71 11.23
CA GLY A 489 -1.80 -8.10 12.22
C GLY A 489 -2.38 -8.20 13.63
N ASP A 490 -1.73 -8.99 14.47
CA ASP A 490 -1.97 -9.00 15.92
C ASP A 490 -1.42 -7.73 16.61
N TYR A 491 -1.42 -7.70 17.95
CA TYR A 491 -0.91 -6.57 18.74
C TYR A 491 0.58 -6.27 18.52
N ASP A 492 1.35 -7.23 18.01
CA ASP A 492 2.75 -7.05 17.62
C ASP A 492 2.90 -6.69 16.14
N GLY A 493 1.79 -6.49 15.41
CA GLY A 493 1.78 -6.24 13.97
C GLY A 493 2.07 -7.49 13.14
N ARG A 494 2.14 -8.68 13.75
CA ARG A 494 2.40 -9.92 13.03
C ARG A 494 1.12 -10.40 12.37
N THR A 495 1.18 -10.55 11.05
CA THR A 495 0.10 -11.13 10.25
C THR A 495 0.18 -12.66 10.27
N PRO A 496 -0.90 -13.39 9.91
CA PRO A 496 -0.86 -14.83 9.73
C PRO A 496 0.28 -15.29 8.80
N LEU A 497 0.66 -14.48 7.81
CA LEU A 497 1.76 -14.76 6.90
C LEU A 497 3.13 -14.74 7.60
N HIS A 498 3.33 -13.85 8.59
CA HIS A 498 4.55 -13.85 9.40
C HIS A 498 4.69 -15.14 10.19
N ILE A 499 3.58 -15.64 10.75
CA ILE A 499 3.56 -16.85 11.57
C ILE A 499 3.74 -18.09 10.70
N ALA A 500 3.02 -18.20 9.59
CA ALA A 500 3.18 -19.30 8.64
C ALA A 500 4.62 -19.36 8.09
N ALA A 501 5.24 -18.21 7.84
CA ALA A 501 6.62 -18.12 7.39
C ALA A 501 7.64 -18.49 8.48
N CYS A 502 7.34 -18.17 9.73
CA CYS A 502 8.14 -18.52 10.91
C CYS A 502 8.13 -20.03 11.20
N GLU A 503 7.02 -20.72 10.92
CA GLU A 503 6.85 -22.15 11.20
C GLU A 503 7.14 -23.04 9.98
N GLY A 504 7.36 -22.44 8.80
CA GLY A 504 7.72 -23.18 7.58
C GLY A 504 6.55 -23.82 6.83
N HIS A 505 5.31 -23.42 7.13
CA HIS A 505 4.10 -24.01 6.53
C HIS A 505 3.89 -23.52 5.09
N LEU A 506 4.55 -24.15 4.11
CA LEU A 506 4.53 -23.72 2.70
C LEU A 506 3.12 -23.60 2.11
N ASN A 507 2.26 -24.59 2.33
CA ASN A 507 0.88 -24.58 1.83
C ASN A 507 0.06 -23.43 2.43
N MET A 508 0.29 -23.14 3.72
CA MET A 508 -0.35 -22.02 4.42
C MET A 508 0.11 -20.68 3.86
N VAL A 509 1.43 -20.52 3.63
CA VAL A 509 2.00 -19.34 2.98
C VAL A 509 1.38 -19.13 1.60
N GLN A 510 1.29 -20.18 0.78
CA GLN A 510 0.67 -20.08 -0.54
C GLN A 510 -0.80 -19.69 -0.47
N TYR A 511 -1.56 -20.30 0.44
CA TYR A 511 -2.97 -19.96 0.66
C TYR A 511 -3.14 -18.47 1.05
N LEU A 512 -2.36 -17.99 2.02
CA LEU A 512 -2.44 -16.60 2.48
C LEU A 512 -2.10 -15.60 1.36
N LEU A 513 -1.09 -15.89 0.53
CA LEU A 513 -0.71 -15.03 -0.61
C LEU A 513 -1.81 -14.96 -1.68
N ILE A 514 -2.41 -16.10 -2.04
CA ILE A 514 -3.55 -16.14 -2.97
C ILE A 514 -4.75 -15.36 -2.41
N ASN A 515 -4.85 -15.22 -1.09
CA ASN A 515 -5.88 -14.44 -0.40
C ASN A 515 -5.47 -12.99 -0.08
N GLY A 516 -4.42 -12.48 -0.72
CA GLY A 516 -4.05 -11.06 -0.67
C GLY A 516 -3.14 -10.64 0.47
N ALA A 517 -2.57 -11.58 1.24
CA ALA A 517 -1.61 -11.26 2.29
C ALA A 517 -0.37 -10.55 1.72
N SER A 518 0.02 -9.43 2.33
CA SER A 518 1.18 -8.66 1.86
C SER A 518 2.49 -9.24 2.37
N VAL A 519 3.42 -9.48 1.44
CA VAL A 519 4.82 -9.84 1.76
C VAL A 519 5.65 -8.67 2.30
N TYR A 520 5.11 -7.45 2.23
CA TYR A 520 5.77 -6.21 2.69
C TYR A 520 5.27 -5.74 4.05
N ALA A 521 4.30 -6.45 4.64
CA ALA A 521 3.87 -6.16 6.00
C ALA A 521 5.06 -6.27 6.95
N LYS A 522 5.17 -5.31 7.88
CA LYS A 522 6.23 -5.25 8.89
C LYS A 522 5.59 -5.40 10.26
N ASP A 523 6.17 -6.25 11.10
CA ASP A 523 5.79 -6.32 12.51
C ASP A 523 6.38 -5.15 13.32
N ARG A 524 6.14 -5.11 14.63
CA ARG A 524 6.63 -4.06 15.53
C ARG A 524 8.15 -3.94 15.60
N TYR A 525 8.88 -4.97 15.16
CA TYR A 525 10.34 -5.00 15.11
C TYR A 525 10.87 -4.66 13.72
N GLY A 526 9.98 -4.40 12.75
CA GLY A 526 10.33 -4.13 11.37
C GLY A 526 10.62 -5.38 10.54
N ASP A 527 10.41 -6.58 11.10
CA ASP A 527 10.60 -7.84 10.38
C ASP A 527 9.44 -8.08 9.41
N THR A 528 9.78 -8.56 8.22
CA THR A 528 8.81 -9.01 7.20
C THR A 528 8.64 -10.54 7.28
N PRO A 529 7.63 -11.13 6.61
CA PRO A 529 7.53 -12.59 6.52
C PRO A 529 8.80 -13.25 5.95
N LEU A 530 9.50 -12.57 5.02
CA LEU A 530 10.78 -13.05 4.49
C LEU A 530 11.87 -13.07 5.57
N CYS A 531 11.96 -12.04 6.41
CA CYS A 531 12.90 -12.01 7.54
C CYS A 531 12.68 -13.20 8.48
N ASN A 532 11.42 -13.50 8.81
CA ASN A 532 11.08 -14.64 9.66
C ASN A 532 11.47 -15.97 8.99
N ALA A 533 11.10 -16.19 7.73
CA ALA A 533 11.44 -17.43 7.02
C ALA A 533 12.97 -17.67 6.97
N VAL A 534 13.77 -16.61 6.80
CA VAL A 534 15.23 -16.70 6.79
C VAL A 534 15.78 -17.00 8.18
N ARG A 535 15.28 -16.30 9.22
CA ARG A 535 15.70 -16.50 10.62
C ARG A 535 15.44 -17.93 11.11
N PHE A 536 14.33 -18.53 10.68
CA PHE A 536 13.93 -19.89 11.07
C PHE A 536 14.30 -20.98 10.06
N ARG A 537 15.15 -20.67 9.06
CA ARG A 537 15.73 -21.63 8.11
C ARG A 537 14.71 -22.35 7.20
N HIS A 538 13.64 -21.69 6.79
CA HIS A 538 12.63 -22.28 5.91
C HIS A 538 12.86 -21.96 4.42
N LYS A 539 13.83 -22.64 3.80
CA LYS A 539 14.29 -22.38 2.42
C LYS A 539 13.15 -22.36 1.38
N ASP A 540 12.24 -23.31 1.40
CA ASP A 540 11.14 -23.40 0.42
C ASP A 540 10.19 -22.22 0.53
N VAL A 541 9.92 -21.77 1.76
CA VAL A 541 9.12 -20.57 2.02
C VAL A 541 9.85 -19.32 1.54
N VAL A 542 11.17 -19.22 1.77
CA VAL A 542 11.99 -18.12 1.26
C VAL A 542 11.91 -18.05 -0.27
N GLN A 543 12.03 -19.18 -0.97
CA GLN A 543 11.91 -19.23 -2.43
C GLN A 543 10.54 -18.75 -2.91
N LEU A 544 9.46 -19.20 -2.26
CA LEU A 544 8.10 -18.77 -2.59
C LEU A 544 7.92 -17.26 -2.38
N LEU A 545 8.32 -16.72 -1.22
CA LEU A 545 8.20 -15.30 -0.91
C LEU A 545 9.03 -14.43 -1.86
N ARG A 546 10.24 -14.86 -2.24
CA ARG A 546 11.07 -14.16 -3.24
C ARG A 546 10.41 -14.17 -4.62
N LYS A 547 9.82 -15.29 -5.03
CA LYS A 547 9.06 -15.39 -6.28
C LYS A 547 7.87 -14.44 -6.32
N THR A 548 7.23 -14.18 -5.18
CA THR A 548 6.12 -13.22 -5.06
C THR A 548 6.59 -11.78 -4.85
N GLY A 549 7.90 -11.50 -4.92
CA GLY A 549 8.47 -10.15 -4.88
C GLY A 549 8.91 -9.66 -3.49
N ALA A 550 8.89 -10.50 -2.45
CA ALA A 550 9.46 -10.15 -1.16
C ALA A 550 10.97 -9.85 -1.31
N HIS A 551 11.47 -8.88 -0.55
CA HIS A 551 12.87 -8.50 -0.53
C HIS A 551 13.23 -7.87 0.82
N PHE A 552 14.52 -7.85 1.12
CA PHE A 552 15.03 -7.18 2.31
C PHE A 552 15.03 -5.66 2.14
N SER A 553 14.84 -4.96 3.25
CA SER A 553 15.10 -3.52 3.31
C SER A 553 16.60 -3.26 3.15
N ARG A 554 16.96 -2.04 2.75
CA ARG A 554 18.36 -1.62 2.63
C ARG A 554 19.13 -1.83 3.94
N ASN A 555 18.57 -1.40 5.07
CA ASN A 555 19.22 -1.50 6.38
C ASN A 555 19.50 -2.97 6.72
N LYS A 556 18.56 -3.87 6.40
CA LYS A 556 18.75 -5.31 6.62
C LYS A 556 19.85 -5.89 5.73
N LEU A 557 19.99 -5.41 4.49
CA LEU A 557 21.07 -5.81 3.58
C LEU A 557 22.44 -5.28 4.01
N GLU A 558 22.50 -4.12 4.66
CA GLU A 558 23.74 -3.57 5.21
C GLU A 558 24.20 -4.36 6.44
N GLU A 559 23.28 -4.79 7.29
CA GLU A 559 23.56 -5.69 8.42
C GLU A 559 23.89 -7.13 8.00
N ALA A 560 23.45 -7.54 6.80
CA ALA A 560 23.57 -8.92 6.33
C ALA A 560 25.03 -9.41 6.28
N GLY A 561 25.99 -8.53 5.97
CA GLY A 561 27.42 -8.91 5.89
C GLY A 561 27.95 -9.52 7.18
N THR A 562 27.59 -8.95 8.33
CA THR A 562 27.99 -9.47 9.64
C THR A 562 27.40 -10.84 9.92
N GLU A 563 26.12 -11.03 9.62
CA GLU A 563 25.45 -12.31 9.76
C GLU A 563 26.08 -13.37 8.85
N LEU A 564 26.31 -13.03 7.57
CA LEU A 564 26.94 -13.91 6.60
C LEU A 564 28.36 -14.34 7.03
N CYS A 565 29.16 -13.43 7.58
CA CYS A 565 30.47 -13.77 8.16
C CYS A 565 30.36 -14.73 9.36
N SER A 566 29.36 -14.53 10.23
CA SER A 566 29.09 -15.43 11.36
C SER A 566 28.69 -16.85 10.91
N LEU A 567 27.85 -16.95 9.87
CA LEU A 567 27.44 -18.23 9.28
C LEU A 567 28.63 -18.95 8.61
N ALA A 568 29.45 -18.20 7.87
CA ALA A 568 30.69 -18.74 7.31
C ALA A 568 31.65 -19.22 8.41
N ALA A 569 31.76 -18.46 9.52
CA ALA A 569 32.64 -18.81 10.62
C ALA A 569 32.23 -20.11 11.35
N SER A 570 30.92 -20.38 11.38
CA SER A 570 30.35 -21.59 11.98
C SER A 570 30.25 -22.77 11.00
N GLY A 571 30.59 -22.57 9.73
CA GLY A 571 30.43 -23.60 8.68
C GLY A 571 28.98 -23.89 8.32
N ASP A 572 28.04 -22.99 8.62
CA ASP A 572 26.61 -23.15 8.35
C ASP A 572 26.31 -22.85 6.86
N LEU A 573 26.57 -23.84 6.01
CA LEU A 573 26.34 -23.77 4.56
C LEU A 573 24.85 -23.59 4.21
N GLU A 574 23.96 -24.23 4.97
CA GLU A 574 22.51 -24.11 4.76
C GLU A 574 22.04 -22.67 5.03
N GLY A 575 22.49 -22.08 6.13
CA GLY A 575 22.22 -20.68 6.45
C GLY A 575 22.70 -19.73 5.36
N LEU A 576 23.93 -19.89 4.88
CA LEU A 576 24.48 -19.09 3.77
C LEU A 576 23.65 -19.23 2.49
N GLU A 577 23.23 -20.46 2.16
CA GLU A 577 22.39 -20.71 1.00
C GLU A 577 21.03 -20.02 1.13
N ILE A 578 20.39 -20.07 2.30
CA ILE A 578 19.10 -19.42 2.55
C ILE A 578 19.21 -17.90 2.42
N TRP A 579 20.26 -17.29 2.98
CA TRP A 579 20.49 -15.85 2.82
C TRP A 579 20.74 -15.46 1.36
N ASN A 580 21.50 -16.26 0.62
CA ASN A 580 21.74 -16.06 -0.81
C ASN A 580 20.42 -16.16 -1.62
N VAL A 581 19.60 -17.18 -1.36
CA VAL A 581 18.27 -17.34 -1.99
C VAL A 581 17.34 -16.17 -1.63
N ALA A 582 17.44 -15.64 -0.41
CA ALA A 582 16.70 -14.46 0.01
C ALA A 582 17.17 -13.15 -0.66
N GLY A 583 18.23 -13.20 -1.46
CA GLY A 583 18.76 -12.08 -2.25
C GLY A 583 19.84 -11.27 -1.53
N ALA A 584 20.48 -11.82 -0.49
CA ALA A 584 21.64 -11.19 0.11
C ALA A 584 22.90 -11.41 -0.75
N ASP A 585 23.74 -10.39 -0.81
CA ASP A 585 25.00 -10.41 -1.54
C ASP A 585 26.10 -10.96 -0.64
N LEU A 586 26.59 -12.18 -0.94
CA LEU A 586 27.64 -12.86 -0.19
C LEU A 586 29.00 -12.13 -0.21
N SER A 587 29.17 -11.15 -1.10
CA SER A 587 30.37 -10.30 -1.15
C SER A 587 30.28 -9.09 -0.22
N LYS A 588 29.16 -8.88 0.48
CA LYS A 588 29.03 -7.79 1.44
C LYS A 588 29.96 -8.03 2.64
N PRO A 589 30.83 -7.05 2.96
CA PRO A 589 31.69 -7.19 4.11
C PRO A 589 30.89 -7.04 5.40
N GLY A 590 31.30 -7.75 6.45
CA GLY A 590 30.87 -7.53 7.82
C GLY A 590 31.51 -6.28 8.42
N TYR A 591 31.25 -6.06 9.71
CA TYR A 591 31.75 -4.89 10.45
C TYR A 591 33.29 -4.79 10.50
N ASP A 592 34.00 -5.91 10.35
CA ASP A 592 35.47 -5.99 10.35
C ASP A 592 36.08 -5.85 8.94
N GLY A 593 35.25 -5.59 7.93
CA GLY A 593 35.68 -5.46 6.53
C GLY A 593 35.90 -6.79 5.81
N GLN A 594 35.76 -7.93 6.50
CA GLN A 594 35.89 -9.24 5.88
C GLN A 594 34.56 -9.68 5.25
N THR A 595 34.65 -10.45 4.17
CA THR A 595 33.51 -11.10 3.52
C THR A 595 33.33 -12.53 4.02
N ALA A 596 32.13 -13.09 3.88
CA ALA A 596 31.86 -14.48 4.24
C ALA A 596 32.82 -15.47 3.57
N ILE A 597 33.21 -15.20 2.32
CA ILE A 597 34.18 -16.01 1.57
C ILE A 597 35.56 -15.97 2.23
N GLN A 598 36.04 -14.78 2.61
CA GLN A 598 37.34 -14.64 3.27
C GLN A 598 37.36 -15.35 4.63
N VAL A 599 36.28 -15.22 5.43
CA VAL A 599 36.16 -15.89 6.72
C VAL A 599 36.19 -17.41 6.57
N SER A 600 35.50 -17.97 5.56
CA SER A 600 35.51 -19.42 5.29
C SER A 600 36.90 -19.95 4.93
N GLY A 601 37.71 -19.18 4.17
CA GLY A 601 39.07 -19.58 3.77
C GLY A 601 40.12 -19.45 4.89
N VAL A 602 39.88 -18.62 5.91
CA VAL A 602 40.76 -18.48 7.07
C VAL A 602 40.62 -19.68 8.03
N ILE A 603 39.46 -20.33 8.05
CA ILE A 603 39.20 -21.47 8.93
C ILE A 603 39.96 -22.73 8.47
N GLU A 604 40.23 -22.89 7.17
CA GLU A 604 41.09 -23.97 6.66
C GLU A 604 42.55 -23.88 7.15
N PHE A 605 42.98 -22.76 7.76
CA PHE A 605 44.33 -22.60 8.33
C PHE A 605 44.40 -22.65 9.87
N THR A 606 43.31 -22.98 10.57
CA THR A 606 43.30 -23.08 12.04
C THR A 606 43.04 -24.48 12.61
N ALA A 607 43.02 -25.51 11.76
CA ALA A 607 43.11 -26.90 12.21
C ALA A 607 44.58 -27.23 12.60
N CYS A 608 44.91 -26.94 13.86
CA CYS A 608 46.00 -27.48 14.69
C CYS A 608 47.42 -27.64 14.09
N PRO A 609 48.43 -26.89 14.59
CA PRO A 609 49.83 -27.31 14.51
C PRO A 609 50.14 -28.38 15.57
N GLU A 610 50.72 -29.49 15.11
CA GLU A 610 51.59 -30.46 15.79
C GLU A 610 51.11 -31.20 17.08
N ALA A 611 51.05 -32.53 16.98
CA ALA A 611 51.62 -33.44 18.00
C ALA A 611 51.96 -34.80 17.36
N VAL A 612 53.28 -35.01 17.16
CA VAL A 612 54.10 -36.24 17.02
C VAL A 612 53.56 -37.43 16.22
#